data_AF-A0A8J7JXT3-F1
#
_entry.id   AF-A0A8J7JXT3-F1
#
_cell.length_a   1.000
_cell.length_b   1.000
_cell.length_c   1.000
_cell.angle_alpha   90.00
_cell.angle_beta   90.00
_cell.angle_gamma   90.00
#
_symmetry.space_group_name_H-M   'P 1'
#
loop_
_entity.id
_entity.type
_entity.pdbx_description
1 polymer ?
#
loop_
_entity_poly.entity_id
_entity_poly.type
_entity_poly.pdbx_seq_one_letter_code
_entity_poly.pdbx_strand_id
1 'polypeptide(L)'
;MLAAKILQYLGHLQDVDYLAAIVNSTPSAELCNTINILLQSEDDETVNLTCLFIRDLLLFGNRHPDCKEFIEKYPQSSIVKTLEGLVFSTNHFICEQAIYTLGKTCSYDSANILSQAFAKLRDIDPLVLPRLLGELGWLGAENFWELLDLMMSSPVYVTRWAVIAVLHEFNSDDELLERKRRYVAQLRQDINIHVRLEAEYEYQLLRFRSEGHELSRAERKKKRKDLERQYKPALCFACVVSAFTNYLYTQGLMQYSVDELETFIIDMAQAG
;
A
#
# COMPACT_ATOMS: atom_id res chain seq x y z
N MET A 1 1.09 -28.36 -14.44
CA MET A 1 2.18 -28.48 -13.43
C MET A 1 2.80 -27.13 -13.09
N LEU A 2 3.04 -26.24 -14.07
CA LEU A 2 3.64 -24.92 -13.82
C LEU A 2 2.82 -24.04 -12.85
N ALA A 3 1.51 -23.94 -13.04
CA ALA A 3 0.61 -23.22 -12.14
C ALA A 3 0.77 -23.66 -10.67
N ALA A 4 0.80 -24.97 -10.41
CA ALA A 4 1.00 -25.51 -9.06
C ALA A 4 2.36 -25.10 -8.47
N LYS A 5 3.44 -25.06 -9.27
CA LYS A 5 4.76 -24.59 -8.79
C LYS A 5 4.73 -23.12 -8.40
N ILE A 6 4.04 -22.27 -9.16
CA ILE A 6 3.87 -20.85 -8.84
C ILE A 6 3.06 -20.70 -7.54
N LEU A 7 1.95 -21.42 -7.40
CA LEU A 7 1.10 -21.33 -6.21
C LEU A 7 1.75 -21.92 -4.95
N GLN A 8 2.68 -22.87 -5.10
CA GLN A 8 3.46 -23.42 -4.00
C GLN A 8 4.69 -22.57 -3.63
N TYR A 9 4.91 -21.42 -4.30
CA TYR A 9 6.08 -20.58 -4.09
C TYR A 9 6.25 -20.10 -2.64
N LEU A 10 5.17 -20.01 -1.85
CA LEU A 10 5.26 -19.65 -0.44
C LEU A 10 6.16 -20.59 0.38
N GLY A 11 6.30 -21.86 -0.03
CA GLY A 11 7.26 -22.80 0.58
C GLY A 11 8.73 -22.58 0.19
N HIS A 12 8.99 -21.65 -0.74
CA HIS A 12 10.27 -21.41 -1.41
C HIS A 12 10.61 -19.91 -1.47
N LEU A 13 10.14 -19.11 -0.50
CA LEU A 13 10.34 -17.67 -0.49
C LEU A 13 11.81 -17.30 -0.68
N GLN A 14 12.07 -16.41 -1.64
CA GLN A 14 13.40 -15.90 -2.00
C GLN A 14 14.41 -16.97 -2.45
N ASP A 15 13.96 -18.21 -2.69
CA ASP A 15 14.78 -19.29 -3.25
C ASP A 15 15.00 -19.04 -4.75
N VAL A 16 16.18 -18.52 -5.05
CA VAL A 16 16.59 -18.13 -6.41
C VAL A 16 16.68 -19.34 -7.34
N ASP A 17 17.10 -20.50 -6.84
CA ASP A 17 17.22 -21.72 -7.64
C ASP A 17 15.84 -22.27 -7.98
N TYR A 18 14.88 -22.18 -7.05
CA TYR A 18 13.49 -22.53 -7.30
C TYR A 18 12.85 -21.60 -8.35
N LEU A 19 13.08 -20.29 -8.26
CA LEU A 19 12.63 -19.32 -9.27
C LEU A 19 13.19 -19.65 -10.66
N ALA A 20 14.50 -19.90 -10.75
CA ALA A 20 15.15 -20.29 -12.00
C ALA A 20 14.60 -21.62 -12.56
N ALA A 21 14.36 -22.60 -11.69
CA ALA A 21 13.77 -23.88 -12.08
C ALA A 21 12.34 -23.72 -12.66
N ILE A 22 11.56 -22.76 -12.17
CA ILE A 22 10.26 -22.42 -12.76
C ILE A 22 10.45 -21.81 -14.15
N VAL A 23 11.31 -20.79 -14.28
CA VAL A 23 11.57 -20.09 -15.54
C VAL A 23 12.07 -21.05 -16.63
N ASN A 24 12.98 -21.96 -16.29
CA ASN A 24 13.55 -22.93 -17.22
C ASN A 24 12.62 -24.10 -17.56
N SER A 25 11.55 -24.31 -16.80
CA SER A 25 10.68 -25.47 -16.99
C SER A 25 9.75 -25.37 -18.21
N THR A 26 9.68 -24.20 -18.85
CA THR A 26 8.78 -23.93 -19.97
C THR A 26 9.31 -22.77 -20.83
N PRO A 27 8.90 -22.64 -22.11
CA PRO A 27 9.16 -21.44 -22.88
C PRO A 27 8.57 -20.18 -22.22
N SER A 28 9.28 -19.05 -22.33
CA SER A 28 8.86 -17.76 -21.75
C SER A 28 7.41 -17.35 -22.09
N ALA A 29 6.95 -17.61 -23.32
CA ALA A 29 5.58 -17.31 -23.72
C ALA A 29 4.53 -18.14 -22.93
N GLU A 30 4.80 -19.40 -22.66
CA GLU A 30 3.91 -20.28 -21.89
C GLU A 30 3.92 -19.94 -20.40
N LEU A 31 5.08 -19.52 -19.86
CA LEU A 31 5.17 -18.95 -18.52
C LEU A 31 4.30 -17.69 -18.39
N CYS A 32 4.45 -16.73 -19.30
CA CYS A 32 3.64 -15.52 -19.32
C CYS A 32 2.13 -15.83 -19.41
N ASN A 33 1.75 -16.78 -20.28
CA ASN A 33 0.35 -17.20 -20.40
C ASN A 33 -0.16 -17.83 -19.10
N THR A 34 0.64 -18.68 -18.44
CA THR A 34 0.26 -19.29 -17.16
C THR A 34 0.08 -18.23 -16.07
N ILE A 35 0.99 -17.26 -15.98
CA ILE A 35 0.89 -16.15 -15.04
C ILE A 35 -0.39 -15.34 -15.29
N ASN A 36 -0.70 -15.01 -16.56
CA ASN A 36 -1.92 -14.27 -16.88
C ASN A 36 -3.19 -15.04 -16.49
N ILE A 37 -3.24 -16.36 -16.74
CA ILE A 37 -4.39 -17.19 -16.34
C ILE A 37 -4.57 -17.14 -14.83
N LEU A 38 -3.49 -17.23 -14.05
CA LEU A 38 -3.56 -17.16 -12.58
C LEU A 38 -3.99 -15.78 -12.09
N LEU A 39 -3.47 -14.71 -12.69
CA LEU A 39 -3.86 -13.34 -12.39
C LEU A 39 -5.35 -13.06 -12.72
N GLN A 40 -5.92 -13.77 -13.69
CA GLN A 40 -7.31 -13.62 -14.13
C GLN A 40 -8.26 -14.63 -13.46
N SER A 41 -7.82 -15.34 -12.42
CA SER A 41 -8.61 -16.39 -11.76
C SER A 41 -9.80 -15.89 -10.92
N GLU A 42 -9.88 -14.57 -10.67
CA GLU A 42 -10.83 -13.91 -9.74
C GLU A 42 -10.70 -14.33 -8.27
N ASP A 43 -9.86 -15.33 -7.97
CA ASP A 43 -9.52 -15.81 -6.64
C ASP A 43 -8.37 -14.98 -6.05
N ASP A 44 -8.64 -14.25 -4.97
CA ASP A 44 -7.68 -13.31 -4.39
C ASP A 44 -6.43 -14.00 -3.84
N GLU A 45 -6.55 -15.22 -3.31
CA GLU A 45 -5.41 -16.01 -2.84
C GLU A 45 -4.48 -16.40 -4.01
N THR A 46 -5.05 -16.91 -5.11
CA THR A 46 -4.33 -17.23 -6.34
C THR A 46 -3.65 -16.01 -6.93
N VAL A 47 -4.35 -14.87 -7.01
CA VAL A 47 -3.79 -13.61 -7.50
C VAL A 47 -2.66 -13.13 -6.58
N ASN A 48 -2.84 -13.15 -5.26
CA ASN A 48 -1.84 -12.74 -4.28
C ASN A 48 -0.55 -13.59 -4.38
N LEU A 49 -0.67 -14.91 -4.42
CA LEU A 49 0.47 -15.82 -4.57
C LEU A 49 1.20 -15.61 -5.90
N THR A 50 0.45 -15.36 -6.97
CA THR A 50 1.03 -15.08 -8.30
C THR A 50 1.77 -13.74 -8.31
N CYS A 51 1.17 -12.70 -7.72
CA CYS A 51 1.79 -11.39 -7.53
C CYS A 51 3.07 -11.48 -6.70
N LEU A 52 3.07 -12.27 -5.61
CA LEU A 52 4.26 -12.54 -4.80
C LEU A 52 5.38 -13.19 -5.62
N PHE A 53 5.06 -14.24 -6.38
CA PHE A 53 6.00 -14.89 -7.28
C PHE A 53 6.60 -13.91 -8.30
N ILE A 54 5.78 -13.07 -8.94
CA ILE A 54 6.25 -12.06 -9.90
C ILE A 54 7.24 -11.09 -9.24
N ARG A 55 6.88 -10.52 -8.07
CA ARG A 55 7.74 -9.57 -7.35
C ARG A 55 9.09 -10.18 -7.02
N ASP A 56 9.10 -11.37 -6.43
CA ASP A 56 10.34 -12.03 -6.02
C ASP A 56 11.17 -12.49 -7.23
N LEU A 57 10.53 -12.93 -8.32
CA LEU A 57 11.22 -13.25 -9.57
C LEU A 57 11.97 -12.04 -10.13
N LEU A 58 11.37 -10.84 -10.12
CA LEU A 58 12.05 -9.66 -10.64
C LEU A 58 13.09 -9.08 -9.66
N LEU A 59 12.81 -9.12 -8.36
CA LEU A 59 13.72 -8.58 -7.34
C LEU A 59 14.96 -9.46 -7.13
N PHE A 60 14.79 -10.78 -7.15
CA PHE A 60 15.86 -11.72 -6.82
C PHE A 60 16.36 -12.52 -8.02
N GLY A 61 15.56 -12.66 -9.09
CA GLY A 61 15.93 -13.44 -10.26
C GLY A 61 17.15 -12.89 -10.99
N ASN A 62 17.49 -11.60 -10.86
CA ASN A 62 18.70 -11.05 -11.49
C ASN A 62 20.01 -11.70 -11.00
N ARG A 63 19.96 -12.41 -9.87
CA ARG A 63 21.06 -13.19 -9.29
C ARG A 63 21.30 -14.50 -10.04
N HIS A 64 20.38 -14.92 -10.90
CA HIS A 64 20.47 -16.14 -11.69
C HIS A 64 20.47 -15.82 -13.21
N PRO A 65 21.44 -16.32 -14.00
CA PRO A 65 21.50 -16.05 -15.43
C PRO A 65 20.22 -16.40 -16.19
N ASP A 66 19.59 -17.51 -15.83
CA ASP A 66 18.42 -18.04 -16.54
C ASP A 66 17.16 -17.19 -16.40
N CYS A 67 17.08 -16.31 -15.40
CA CYS A 67 15.95 -15.41 -15.22
C CYS A 67 16.08 -14.10 -16.02
N LYS A 68 17.27 -13.79 -16.56
CA LYS A 68 17.55 -12.48 -17.17
C LYS A 68 16.62 -12.15 -18.33
N GLU A 69 16.41 -13.10 -19.24
CA GLU A 69 15.55 -12.90 -20.41
C GLU A 69 14.12 -12.54 -20.00
N PHE A 70 13.58 -13.24 -18.99
CA PHE A 70 12.24 -12.94 -18.47
C PHE A 70 12.18 -11.54 -17.87
N ILE A 71 13.18 -11.16 -17.05
CA ILE A 71 13.25 -9.85 -16.40
C ILE A 71 13.32 -8.72 -17.44
N GLU A 72 14.16 -8.87 -18.46
CA GLU A 72 14.31 -7.87 -19.53
C GLU A 72 13.03 -7.69 -20.34
N LYS A 73 12.28 -8.77 -20.56
CA LYS A 73 11.03 -8.75 -21.32
C LYS A 73 9.80 -8.36 -20.49
N TYR A 74 9.87 -8.45 -19.16
CA TYR A 74 8.73 -8.20 -18.27
C TYR A 74 8.04 -6.85 -18.52
N PRO A 75 8.75 -5.70 -18.65
CA PRO A 75 8.09 -4.41 -18.84
C PRO A 75 7.15 -4.34 -20.06
N GLN A 76 7.45 -5.13 -21.10
CA GLN A 76 6.67 -5.19 -22.34
C GLN A 76 5.78 -6.44 -22.43
N SER A 77 5.69 -7.20 -21.34
CA SER A 77 4.91 -8.44 -21.29
C SER A 77 3.41 -8.18 -21.12
N SER A 78 2.61 -9.17 -21.51
CA SER A 78 1.17 -9.16 -21.23
C SER A 78 0.85 -9.20 -19.72
N ILE A 79 1.79 -9.63 -18.88
CA ILE A 79 1.62 -9.65 -17.41
C ILE A 79 1.40 -8.23 -16.89
N VAL A 80 2.21 -7.28 -17.34
CA VAL A 80 2.05 -5.87 -16.94
C VAL A 80 0.69 -5.33 -17.38
N LYS A 81 0.23 -5.67 -18.60
CA LYS A 81 -1.10 -5.28 -19.08
C LYS A 81 -2.25 -5.91 -18.28
N THR A 82 -2.10 -7.14 -17.85
CA THR A 82 -3.07 -7.80 -16.96
C THR A 82 -3.11 -7.09 -15.60
N LEU A 83 -1.95 -6.82 -14.99
CA LEU A 83 -1.87 -6.09 -13.71
C LEU A 83 -2.47 -4.69 -13.81
N GLU A 84 -2.19 -3.94 -14.89
CA GLU A 84 -2.81 -2.63 -15.16
C GLU A 84 -4.35 -2.71 -15.20
N GLY A 85 -4.91 -3.80 -15.72
CA GLY A 85 -6.35 -4.06 -15.69
C GLY A 85 -6.87 -4.35 -14.28
N LEU A 86 -6.14 -5.17 -13.51
CA LEU A 86 -6.52 -5.57 -12.15
C LEU A 86 -6.50 -4.43 -11.13
N VAL A 87 -5.75 -3.36 -11.39
CA VAL A 87 -5.81 -2.11 -10.59
C VAL A 87 -7.24 -1.55 -10.51
N PHE A 88 -8.12 -1.86 -11.46
CA PHE A 88 -9.53 -1.44 -11.47
C PHE A 88 -10.51 -2.52 -11.00
N SER A 89 -10.02 -3.61 -10.40
CA SER A 89 -10.87 -4.64 -9.82
C SER A 89 -11.74 -4.05 -8.71
N THR A 90 -12.99 -4.52 -8.58
CA THR A 90 -13.85 -4.22 -7.43
C THR A 90 -13.46 -5.06 -6.20
N ASN A 91 -12.65 -6.11 -6.39
CA ASN A 91 -12.07 -6.87 -5.29
C ASN A 91 -10.89 -6.06 -4.70
N HIS A 92 -11.07 -5.59 -3.47
CA HIS A 92 -10.11 -4.79 -2.70
C HIS A 92 -8.73 -5.43 -2.66
N PHE A 93 -8.67 -6.74 -2.36
CA PHE A 93 -7.40 -7.47 -2.23
C PHE A 93 -6.67 -7.58 -3.57
N ILE A 94 -7.41 -7.87 -4.65
CA ILE A 94 -6.83 -7.94 -6.01
C ILE A 94 -6.32 -6.56 -6.45
N CYS A 95 -7.11 -5.51 -6.24
CA CYS A 95 -6.73 -4.13 -6.54
C CYS A 95 -5.43 -3.75 -5.81
N GLU A 96 -5.38 -3.98 -4.49
CA GLU A 96 -4.21 -3.69 -3.66
C GLU A 96 -2.97 -4.47 -4.14
N GLN A 97 -3.10 -5.77 -4.43
CA GLN A 97 -1.99 -6.60 -4.90
C GLN A 97 -1.48 -6.18 -6.28
N ALA A 98 -2.36 -5.76 -7.18
CA ALA A 98 -1.97 -5.27 -8.50
C ALA A 98 -1.16 -3.97 -8.39
N ILE A 99 -1.65 -3.01 -7.59
CA ILE A 99 -0.97 -1.74 -7.31
C ILE A 99 0.42 -2.00 -6.70
N TYR A 100 0.47 -2.81 -5.65
CA TYR A 100 1.72 -3.13 -4.97
C TYR A 100 2.72 -3.83 -5.90
N THR A 101 2.25 -4.74 -6.74
CA THR A 101 3.11 -5.45 -7.69
C THR A 101 3.70 -4.50 -8.71
N LEU A 102 2.89 -3.67 -9.37
CA LEU A 102 3.37 -2.68 -10.35
C LEU A 102 4.41 -1.73 -9.76
N GLY A 103 4.17 -1.24 -8.53
CA GLY A 103 5.13 -0.40 -7.80
C GLY A 103 6.45 -1.09 -7.52
N LYS A 104 6.41 -2.30 -6.93
CA LYS A 104 7.61 -3.07 -6.58
C LYS A 104 8.38 -3.64 -7.74
N THR A 105 7.73 -3.86 -8.88
CA THR A 105 8.41 -4.25 -10.11
C THR A 105 8.95 -3.07 -10.91
N CYS A 106 8.86 -1.85 -10.38
CA CYS A 106 9.29 -0.62 -11.05
C CYS A 106 8.68 -0.47 -12.46
N SER A 107 7.38 -0.75 -12.59
CA SER A 107 6.64 -0.58 -13.85
C SER A 107 6.35 0.90 -14.11
N TYR A 108 7.39 1.68 -14.43
CA TYR A 108 7.30 3.15 -14.60
C TYR A 108 6.25 3.57 -15.63
N ASP A 109 6.11 2.82 -16.73
CA ASP A 109 5.11 3.08 -17.78
C ASP A 109 3.66 2.95 -17.27
N SER A 110 3.44 2.25 -16.16
CA SER A 110 2.13 2.06 -15.52
C SER A 110 1.76 3.20 -14.56
N ALA A 111 2.62 4.19 -14.31
CA ALA A 111 2.33 5.33 -13.43
C ALA A 111 1.07 6.12 -13.86
N ASN A 112 0.83 6.23 -15.17
CA ASN A 112 -0.38 6.85 -15.71
C ASN A 112 -1.64 6.05 -15.37
N ILE A 113 -1.57 4.72 -15.38
CA ILE A 113 -2.69 3.85 -15.01
C ILE A 113 -2.99 3.97 -13.52
N LEU A 114 -1.97 3.96 -12.68
CA LEU A 114 -2.12 4.18 -11.23
C LEU A 114 -2.70 5.58 -10.92
N SER A 115 -2.29 6.61 -11.66
CA SER A 115 -2.88 7.96 -11.53
C SER A 115 -4.37 7.99 -11.91
N GLN A 116 -4.77 7.24 -12.95
CA GLN A 116 -6.19 7.10 -13.31
C GLN A 116 -6.96 6.30 -12.26
N ALA A 117 -6.33 5.29 -11.66
CA ALA A 117 -6.92 4.51 -10.57
C ALA A 117 -7.21 5.38 -9.35
N PHE A 118 -6.30 6.30 -9.01
CA PHE A 118 -6.53 7.24 -7.92
C PHE A 118 -7.83 8.02 -8.09
N ALA A 119 -8.08 8.57 -9.28
CA ALA A 119 -9.29 9.34 -9.56
C ALA A 119 -10.58 8.52 -9.36
N LYS A 120 -10.54 7.21 -9.59
CA LYS A 120 -11.69 6.31 -9.37
C LYS A 120 -11.81 5.85 -7.92
N LEU A 121 -10.70 5.56 -7.26
CA LEU A 121 -10.68 4.92 -5.94
C LEU A 121 -10.77 5.91 -4.79
N ARG A 122 -10.40 7.19 -5.00
CA ARG A 122 -10.26 8.22 -3.95
C ARG A 122 -11.41 8.25 -2.93
N ASP A 123 -12.65 8.16 -3.40
CA ASP A 123 -13.84 8.25 -2.55
C ASP A 123 -14.63 6.93 -2.50
N ILE A 124 -14.03 5.82 -2.97
CA ILE A 124 -14.65 4.49 -3.03
C ILE A 124 -13.90 3.50 -2.13
N ASP A 125 -12.57 3.48 -2.20
CA ASP A 125 -11.72 2.58 -1.42
C ASP A 125 -10.63 3.39 -0.72
N PRO A 126 -10.93 4.05 0.42
CA PRO A 126 -9.95 4.84 1.15
C PRO A 126 -8.76 4.02 1.68
N LEU A 127 -8.95 2.71 1.87
CA LEU A 127 -7.96 1.82 2.46
C LEU A 127 -6.80 1.52 1.49
N VAL A 128 -7.07 1.49 0.18
CA VAL A 128 -6.01 1.25 -0.83
C VAL A 128 -5.18 2.49 -1.16
N LEU A 129 -5.66 3.69 -0.81
CA LEU A 129 -5.01 4.95 -1.21
C LEU A 129 -3.59 5.12 -0.67
N PRO A 130 -3.27 4.78 0.61
CA PRO A 130 -1.90 4.87 1.09
C PRO A 130 -0.93 4.05 0.25
N ARG A 131 -1.30 2.81 -0.09
CA ARG A 131 -0.52 1.94 -0.97
C ARG A 131 -0.37 2.57 -2.36
N LEU A 132 -1.47 3.02 -2.96
CA LEU A 132 -1.46 3.61 -4.29
C LEU A 132 -0.55 4.83 -4.39
N LEU A 133 -0.66 5.75 -3.43
CA LEU A 133 0.19 6.95 -3.40
C LEU A 133 1.65 6.60 -3.11
N GLY A 134 1.91 5.65 -2.19
CA GLY A 134 3.26 5.18 -1.90
C GLY A 134 3.94 4.63 -3.14
N GLU A 135 3.26 3.77 -3.91
CA GLU A 135 3.82 3.22 -5.15
C GLU A 135 3.92 4.27 -6.27
N LEU A 136 2.99 5.22 -6.39
CA LEU A 136 3.12 6.36 -7.32
C LEU A 136 4.35 7.22 -6.99
N GLY A 137 4.55 7.54 -5.71
CA GLY A 137 5.73 8.27 -5.24
C GLY A 137 7.02 7.50 -5.53
N TRP A 138 7.01 6.18 -5.32
CA TRP A 138 8.14 5.30 -5.65
C TRP A 138 8.49 5.30 -7.15
N LEU A 139 7.46 5.33 -8.01
CA LEU A 139 7.63 5.40 -9.46
C LEU A 139 7.97 6.82 -9.97
N GLY A 140 8.08 7.80 -9.09
CA GLY A 140 8.46 9.17 -9.44
C GLY A 140 7.33 10.02 -10.01
N ALA A 141 6.09 9.78 -9.61
CA ALA A 141 4.95 10.61 -10.02
C ALA A 141 5.15 12.08 -9.59
N GLU A 142 5.24 12.98 -10.56
CA GLU A 142 5.50 14.41 -10.31
C GLU A 142 4.35 15.11 -9.57
N ASN A 143 3.12 14.61 -9.75
CA ASN A 143 1.90 15.18 -9.19
C ASN A 143 1.53 14.63 -7.80
N PHE A 144 2.48 13.99 -7.09
CA PHE A 144 2.21 13.33 -5.81
C PHE A 144 1.55 14.24 -4.77
N TRP A 145 2.00 15.49 -4.66
CA TRP A 145 1.48 16.44 -3.68
C TRP A 145 0.07 16.93 -4.03
N GLU A 146 -0.21 17.11 -5.33
CA GLU A 146 -1.54 17.42 -5.83
C GLU A 146 -2.52 16.28 -5.52
N LEU A 147 -2.09 15.02 -5.60
CA LEU A 147 -2.92 13.88 -5.20
C LEU A 147 -3.23 13.90 -3.70
N LEU A 148 -2.27 14.27 -2.85
CA LEU A 148 -2.50 14.48 -1.43
C LEU A 148 -3.50 15.61 -1.15
N ASP A 149 -3.39 16.75 -1.86
CA ASP A 149 -4.35 17.85 -1.76
C ASP A 149 -5.77 17.41 -2.18
N LEU A 150 -5.88 16.53 -3.18
CA LEU A 150 -7.15 15.94 -3.58
C LEU A 150 -7.72 14.99 -2.52
N MET A 151 -6.88 14.24 -1.79
CA MET A 151 -7.34 13.45 -0.64
C MET A 151 -7.80 14.34 0.51
N MET A 152 -7.05 15.39 0.84
CA MET A 152 -7.37 16.37 1.89
C MET A 152 -8.71 17.09 1.66
N SER A 153 -9.13 17.25 0.41
CA SER A 153 -10.39 17.90 0.03
C SER A 153 -11.55 16.93 -0.20
N SER A 154 -11.33 15.62 0.00
CA SER A 154 -12.39 14.62 -0.16
C SER A 154 -13.55 14.86 0.82
N PRO A 155 -14.81 14.67 0.40
CA PRO A 155 -15.95 14.68 1.33
C PRO A 155 -15.89 13.49 2.31
N VAL A 156 -15.29 12.36 1.92
CA VAL A 156 -15.14 11.16 2.74
C VAL A 156 -14.03 11.39 3.77
N TYR A 157 -14.39 11.41 5.06
CA TYR A 157 -13.39 11.72 6.09
C TYR A 157 -12.32 10.64 6.20
N VAL A 158 -12.64 9.38 5.89
CA VAL A 158 -11.69 8.27 5.91
C VAL A 158 -10.60 8.46 4.86
N THR A 159 -10.92 9.05 3.70
CA THR A 159 -9.95 9.44 2.67
C THR A 159 -9.02 10.54 3.18
N ARG A 160 -9.56 11.56 3.88
CA ARG A 160 -8.74 12.59 4.54
C ARG A 160 -7.88 11.99 5.65
N TRP A 161 -8.39 11.00 6.37
CA TRP A 161 -7.67 10.27 7.41
C TRP A 161 -6.46 9.50 6.85
N ALA A 162 -6.66 8.84 5.71
CA ALA A 162 -5.62 8.05 5.02
C ALA A 162 -4.37 8.87 4.66
N VAL A 163 -4.49 10.21 4.52
CA VAL A 163 -3.35 11.12 4.32
C VAL A 163 -2.31 10.96 5.42
N ILE A 164 -2.72 10.72 6.67
CA ILE A 164 -1.77 10.53 7.78
C ILE A 164 -0.88 9.32 7.53
N ALA A 165 -1.46 8.21 7.06
CA ALA A 165 -0.72 6.99 6.74
C ALA A 165 0.26 7.21 5.58
N VAL A 166 -0.16 7.91 4.51
CA VAL A 166 0.73 8.29 3.41
C VAL A 166 1.94 9.08 3.94
N LEU A 167 1.69 10.08 4.79
CA LEU A 167 2.75 10.92 5.34
C LEU A 167 3.71 10.16 6.28
N HIS A 168 3.33 8.99 6.81
CA HIS A 168 4.20 8.16 7.65
C HIS A 168 5.28 7.42 6.86
N GLU A 169 5.04 7.13 5.58
CA GLU A 169 6.00 6.37 4.76
C GLU A 169 7.25 7.18 4.42
N PHE A 170 7.17 8.52 4.48
CA PHE A 170 8.29 9.41 4.19
C PHE A 170 9.18 9.63 5.42
N ASN A 171 10.42 9.15 5.34
CA ASN A 171 11.53 9.58 6.18
C ASN A 171 12.33 10.60 5.40
N SER A 172 12.44 11.83 5.88
CA SER A 172 12.78 12.89 4.97
C SER A 172 13.50 14.07 5.59
N ASP A 173 14.19 14.81 4.71
CA ASP A 173 14.89 16.05 4.96
C ASP A 173 13.97 17.18 5.48
N ASP A 174 14.56 18.34 5.74
CA ASP A 174 13.87 19.48 6.35
C ASP A 174 12.70 20.01 5.50
N GLU A 175 12.80 19.97 4.16
CA GLU A 175 11.74 20.48 3.28
C GLU A 175 10.49 19.58 3.37
N LEU A 176 10.69 18.27 3.23
CA LEU A 176 9.62 17.29 3.31
C LEU A 176 9.02 17.24 4.72
N LEU A 177 9.83 17.43 5.77
CA LEU A 177 9.35 17.56 7.14
C LEU A 177 8.42 18.76 7.30
N GLU A 178 8.74 19.90 6.69
CA GLU A 178 7.90 21.09 6.74
C GLU A 178 6.60 20.90 5.95
N ARG A 179 6.66 20.25 4.77
CA ARG A 179 5.43 19.86 4.04
C ARG A 179 4.53 18.97 4.88
N LYS A 180 5.10 17.93 5.51
CA LYS A 180 4.37 17.03 6.41
C LYS A 180 3.72 17.80 7.56
N ARG A 181 4.44 18.74 8.19
CA ARG A 181 3.88 19.59 9.25
C ARG A 181 2.69 20.41 8.77
N ARG A 182 2.73 20.97 7.56
CA ARG A 182 1.60 21.74 7.00
C ARG A 182 0.36 20.88 6.83
N TYR A 183 0.47 19.69 6.23
CA TYR A 183 -0.68 18.78 6.08
C TYR A 183 -1.25 18.35 7.42
N VAL A 184 -0.39 17.90 8.34
CA VAL A 184 -0.82 17.51 9.68
C VAL A 184 -1.48 18.68 10.41
N ALA A 185 -0.94 19.90 10.28
CA ALA A 185 -1.54 21.09 10.88
C ALA A 185 -2.94 21.40 10.33
N GLN A 186 -3.18 21.17 9.04
CA GLN A 186 -4.52 21.29 8.45
C GLN A 186 -5.47 20.21 8.97
N LEU A 187 -5.04 18.94 9.02
CA LEU A 187 -5.86 17.81 9.52
C LEU A 187 -6.25 17.95 11.00
N ARG A 188 -5.47 18.67 11.81
CA ARG A 188 -5.86 19.03 13.19
C ARG A 188 -7.11 19.91 13.27
N GLN A 189 -7.50 20.54 12.17
CA GLN A 189 -8.73 21.32 12.07
C GLN A 189 -9.85 20.55 11.37
N ASP A 190 -9.68 19.25 11.11
CA ASP A 190 -10.72 18.44 10.48
C ASP A 190 -11.99 18.40 11.34
N ILE A 191 -13.13 18.37 10.66
CA ILE A 191 -14.45 18.26 11.29
C ILE A 191 -14.61 16.90 11.98
N ASN A 192 -14.06 15.84 11.39
CA ASN A 192 -14.11 14.50 11.96
C ASN A 192 -13.12 14.36 13.12
N ILE A 193 -13.61 13.84 14.25
CA ILE A 193 -12.82 13.76 15.48
C ILE A 193 -11.66 12.76 15.38
N HIS A 194 -11.80 11.66 14.65
CA HIS A 194 -10.73 10.65 14.54
C HIS A 194 -9.53 11.19 13.76
N VAL A 195 -9.81 11.87 12.65
CA VAL A 195 -8.80 12.57 11.85
C VAL A 195 -8.06 13.60 12.70
N ARG A 196 -8.81 14.44 13.41
CA ARG A 196 -8.25 15.49 14.25
C ARG A 196 -7.39 14.96 15.38
N LEU A 197 -7.83 13.90 16.07
CA LEU A 197 -7.09 13.32 17.20
C LEU A 197 -5.77 12.68 16.76
N GLU A 198 -5.79 11.91 15.66
CA GLU A 198 -4.55 11.32 15.14
C GLU A 198 -3.61 12.39 14.57
N ALA A 199 -4.13 13.41 13.88
CA ALA A 199 -3.33 14.53 13.40
C ALA A 199 -2.71 15.34 14.56
N GLU A 200 -3.43 15.53 15.67
CA GLU A 200 -2.86 16.17 16.86
C GLU A 200 -1.70 15.35 17.43
N TYR A 201 -1.89 14.04 17.58
CA TYR A 201 -0.82 13.16 18.04
C TYR A 201 0.42 13.25 17.14
N GLU A 202 0.24 13.14 15.82
CA GLU A 202 1.34 13.25 14.87
C GLU A 202 2.04 14.61 14.88
N TYR A 203 1.28 15.69 15.06
CA TYR A 203 1.85 17.02 15.20
C TYR A 203 2.78 17.12 16.41
N GLN A 204 2.35 16.58 17.56
CA GLN A 204 3.18 16.55 18.76
C GLN A 204 4.43 15.67 18.53
N LEU A 205 4.32 14.57 17.77
CA LEU A 205 5.48 13.76 17.42
C LEU A 205 6.50 14.52 16.57
N LEU A 206 6.02 15.26 15.57
CA LEU A 206 6.87 16.08 14.71
C LEU A 206 7.56 17.19 15.50
N ARG A 207 6.83 17.84 16.42
CA ARG A 207 7.40 18.87 17.31
C ARG A 207 8.47 18.29 18.24
N PHE A 208 8.17 17.14 18.85
CA PHE A 208 9.11 16.42 19.71
C PHE A 208 10.39 16.00 18.97
N ARG A 209 10.30 15.58 17.70
CA ARG A 209 11.48 15.24 16.89
C ARG A 209 12.40 16.44 16.70
N SER A 210 11.87 17.61 16.35
CA SER A 210 12.69 18.83 16.19
C SER A 210 13.30 19.34 17.49
N GLU A 211 12.60 19.22 18.62
CA GLU A 211 13.09 19.69 19.93
C GLU A 211 14.02 18.65 20.62
N GLY A 212 14.06 17.41 20.12
CA GLY A 212 14.64 16.28 20.84
C GLY A 212 16.15 16.11 20.70
N HIS A 213 16.80 16.83 19.77
CA HIS A 213 18.22 16.60 19.44
C HIS A 213 19.17 16.84 20.62
N GLU A 214 18.84 17.76 21.52
CA GLU A 214 19.67 18.12 22.68
C GLU A 214 19.40 17.26 23.93
N LEU A 215 18.32 16.47 23.94
CA LEU A 215 17.93 15.67 25.11
C LEU A 215 18.75 14.39 25.21
N SER A 216 19.01 13.93 26.44
CA SER A 216 19.58 12.60 26.66
C SER A 216 18.60 11.49 26.24
N ARG A 217 19.10 10.28 25.97
CA ARG A 217 18.26 9.13 25.60
C ARG A 217 17.17 8.82 26.64
N ALA A 218 17.48 8.96 27.93
CA ALA A 218 16.54 8.72 29.02
C ALA A 218 15.41 9.76 29.02
N GLU A 219 15.75 11.04 28.86
CA GLU A 219 14.77 12.14 28.79
C GLU A 219 13.90 12.04 27.54
N ARG A 220 14.47 11.71 26.38
CA ARG A 220 13.71 11.45 25.15
C ARG A 220 12.68 10.35 25.36
N LYS A 221 13.08 9.22 25.98
CA LYS A 221 12.18 8.10 26.28
C LYS A 221 11.07 8.51 27.24
N LYS A 222 11.36 9.31 28.26
CA LYS A 222 10.35 9.82 29.21
C LYS A 222 9.36 10.74 28.52
N LYS A 223 9.84 11.79 27.82
CA LYS A 223 8.98 12.73 27.08
C LYS A 223 8.12 12.02 26.03
N ARG A 224 8.68 11.04 25.32
CA ARG A 224 7.93 10.23 24.35
C ARG A 224 6.77 9.49 25.01
N LYS A 225 7.00 8.85 26.16
CA LYS A 225 5.94 8.16 26.91
C LYS A 225 4.87 9.11 27.43
N ASP A 226 5.27 10.29 27.90
CA ASP A 226 4.33 11.29 28.41
C ASP A 226 3.46 11.85 27.27
N LEU A 227 4.04 12.08 26.09
CA LEU A 227 3.31 12.45 24.88
C LEU A 227 2.31 11.35 24.48
N GLU A 228 2.75 10.10 24.40
CA GLU A 228 1.87 8.97 24.08
C GLU A 228 0.70 8.85 25.07
N ARG A 229 0.93 9.05 26.36
CA ARG A 229 -0.14 9.05 27.37
C ARG A 229 -1.15 10.18 27.19
N GLN A 230 -0.69 11.34 26.73
CA GLN A 230 -1.53 12.53 26.63
C GLN A 230 -2.30 12.61 25.31
N TYR A 231 -1.69 12.19 24.21
CA TYR A 231 -2.20 12.48 22.87
C TYR A 231 -2.50 11.25 22.01
N LYS A 232 -1.95 10.06 22.32
CA LYS A 232 -2.14 8.90 21.46
C LYS A 232 -3.64 8.59 21.35
N PRO A 233 -4.20 8.56 20.13
CA PRO A 233 -5.62 8.28 19.96
C PRO A 233 -5.91 6.81 20.31
N ALA A 234 -7.13 6.55 20.81
CA ALA A 234 -7.59 5.19 21.05
C ALA A 234 -7.72 4.40 19.73
N LEU A 235 -8.15 5.09 18.67
CA LEU A 235 -8.30 4.55 17.33
C LEU A 235 -7.42 5.31 16.35
N CYS A 236 -6.62 4.58 15.57
CA CYS A 236 -5.74 5.13 14.54
C CYS A 236 -6.09 4.55 13.17
N PHE A 237 -5.78 5.24 12.08
CA PHE A 237 -6.10 4.77 10.72
C PHE A 237 -5.50 3.40 10.44
N ALA A 238 -4.21 3.20 10.75
CA ALA A 238 -3.55 1.89 10.57
C ALA A 238 -4.21 0.77 11.40
N CYS A 239 -4.74 1.11 12.57
CA CYS A 239 -5.48 0.20 13.44
C CYS A 239 -6.80 -0.22 12.78
N VAL A 240 -7.54 0.75 12.20
CA VAL A 240 -8.79 0.52 11.47
C VAL A 240 -8.53 -0.32 10.23
N VAL A 241 -7.54 0.02 9.41
CA VAL A 241 -7.16 -0.76 8.20
C VAL A 241 -6.94 -2.21 8.59
N SER A 242 -6.07 -2.46 9.58
CA SER A 242 -5.74 -3.83 10.00
C SER A 242 -6.97 -4.59 10.49
N ALA A 243 -7.81 -3.96 11.33
CA ALA A 243 -9.00 -4.60 11.87
C ALA A 243 -10.07 -4.87 10.80
N PHE A 244 -10.29 -3.92 9.90
CA PHE A 244 -11.32 -4.02 8.87
C PHE A 244 -10.90 -4.99 7.76
N THR A 245 -9.64 -4.97 7.32
CA THR A 245 -9.13 -5.96 6.35
C THR A 245 -9.26 -7.38 6.90
N ASN A 246 -8.99 -7.59 8.21
CA ASN A 246 -9.22 -8.88 8.86
C ASN A 246 -10.71 -9.25 8.93
N TYR A 247 -11.58 -8.27 9.18
CA TYR A 247 -13.02 -8.48 9.14
C TYR A 247 -13.49 -8.91 7.75
N LEU A 248 -13.08 -8.20 6.70
CA LEU A 248 -13.38 -8.54 5.30
C LEU A 248 -12.96 -9.98 4.99
N TYR A 249 -11.71 -10.34 5.30
CA TYR A 249 -11.19 -11.68 5.10
C TYR A 249 -12.00 -12.75 5.85
N THR A 250 -12.25 -12.52 7.15
CA THR A 250 -12.99 -13.48 8.00
C THR A 250 -14.43 -13.69 7.53
N GLN A 251 -15.06 -12.64 6.97
CA GLN A 251 -16.41 -12.72 6.42
C GLN A 251 -16.45 -13.16 4.95
N GLY A 252 -15.30 -13.37 4.29
CA GLY A 252 -15.23 -13.67 2.85
C GLY A 252 -15.74 -12.51 1.98
N LEU A 253 -15.65 -11.27 2.47
CA LEU A 253 -16.05 -10.08 1.74
C LEU A 253 -14.84 -9.54 0.96
N MET A 254 -15.01 -9.43 -0.35
CA MET A 254 -13.95 -8.95 -1.24
C MET A 254 -14.11 -7.49 -1.63
N GLN A 255 -15.26 -6.90 -1.34
CA GLN A 255 -15.61 -5.52 -1.66
C GLN A 255 -16.38 -4.92 -0.49
N TYR A 256 -16.36 -3.60 -0.38
CA TYR A 256 -17.06 -2.87 0.65
C TYR A 256 -17.44 -1.47 0.14
N SER A 257 -18.40 -0.86 0.81
CA SER A 257 -18.78 0.54 0.64
C SER A 257 -18.19 1.40 1.76
N VAL A 258 -18.01 2.69 1.48
CA VAL A 258 -17.55 3.65 2.49
C VAL A 258 -18.46 3.64 3.73
N ASP A 259 -19.78 3.53 3.55
CA ASP A 259 -20.75 3.47 4.66
C ASP A 259 -20.54 2.25 5.57
N GLU A 260 -20.20 1.08 5.01
CA GLU A 260 -19.87 -0.12 5.79
C GLU A 260 -18.58 0.07 6.60
N LEU A 261 -17.56 0.70 6.01
CA LEU A 261 -16.33 1.04 6.71
C LEU A 261 -16.57 2.06 7.83
N GLU A 262 -17.37 3.10 7.58
CA GLU A 262 -17.73 4.09 8.60
C GLU A 262 -18.52 3.48 9.74
N THR A 263 -19.47 2.59 9.44
CA THR A 263 -20.22 1.84 10.46
C THR A 263 -19.28 1.00 11.33
N PHE A 264 -18.34 0.28 10.71
CA PHE A 264 -17.35 -0.50 11.44
C PHE A 264 -16.46 0.36 12.36
N ILE A 265 -16.04 1.54 11.88
CA ILE A 265 -15.25 2.50 12.69
C ILE A 265 -16.06 2.97 13.93
N ILE A 266 -17.35 3.25 13.76
CA ILE A 266 -18.22 3.66 14.86
C ILE A 266 -18.34 2.54 15.90
N ASP A 267 -18.55 1.30 15.47
CA ASP A 267 -18.65 0.14 16.36
C ASP A 267 -17.33 -0.09 17.13
N MET A 268 -16.18 0.02 16.44
CA MET A 268 -14.86 -0.05 17.09
C MET A 268 -14.68 1.04 18.14
N ALA A 269 -15.13 2.26 17.88
CA ALA A 269 -15.00 3.38 18.79
C ALA A 269 -15.91 3.26 20.03
N GLN A 270 -16.99 2.48 19.97
CA GLN A 270 -17.89 2.22 21.09
C GLN A 270 -17.46 1.02 21.95
N ALA A 271 -16.67 0.10 21.38
CA ALA A 271 -16.22 -1.11 22.07
C ALA A 271 -14.97 -0.93 22.95
N GLY A 272 -14.28 0.22 22.83
CA GLY A 272 -13.06 0.54 23.58
C GLY A 272 -13.26 1.56 24.68
#